data_AF-A0A2Z6I9S8-F1
#
_entry.id   AF-A0A2Z6I9S8-F1
#
_cell.length_a   1.000
_cell.length_b   1.000
_cell.length_c   1.000
_cell.angle_alpha   90.00
_cell.angle_beta   90.00
_cell.angle_gamma   90.00
#
_symmetry.space_group_name_H-M   'P 1'
#
loop_
_entity.id
_entity.type
_entity.pdbx_description
1 polymer ?
#
loop_
_entity_poly.entity_id
_entity_poly.type
_entity_poly.pdbx_seq_one_letter_code
_entity_poly.pdbx_strand_id
1 'polypeptide(L)'
;MDAEGTVDLPVKGGKHFKAVSMGGHIVNYDSMIVLTHFKGHVMGGFGGSMKNIAIGCADGKIGKAQVHGVDDVTKPWDQWPAKERLMENMAESAKAVVDHFAPRIVYINVLRRMSVDCDCAGTSAAEPTIPDIGILASTDILAIDQASVDLVYNQTHNHDLVERIETRHGLRQLSYMRELGMGSENYELVDIG
;
A
#
# COMPACT_ATOMS: atom_id res chain seq x y z
N MET A 1 17.87 -0.39 0.18
CA MET A 1 17.60 -1.44 1.20
C MET A 1 18.16 -2.80 0.78
N ASP A 2 18.39 -3.01 -0.52
CA ASP A 2 18.76 -4.28 -1.16
C ASP A 2 20.16 -4.27 -1.81
N ALA A 3 20.99 -3.25 -1.52
CA ALA A 3 22.29 -3.06 -2.17
C ALA A 3 23.28 -4.22 -1.94
N GLU A 4 23.18 -4.89 -0.79
CA GLU A 4 24.10 -5.96 -0.37
C GLU A 4 23.43 -7.34 -0.34
N GLY A 5 22.18 -7.45 -0.80
CA GLY A 5 21.44 -8.71 -0.83
C GLY A 5 19.97 -8.56 -0.47
N THR A 6 19.31 -9.71 -0.35
CA THR A 6 17.89 -9.83 -0.04
C THR A 6 17.69 -10.71 1.19
N VAL A 7 16.50 -10.63 1.77
CA VAL A 7 16.07 -11.50 2.87
C VAL A 7 14.61 -11.90 2.66
N ASP A 8 14.30 -13.17 2.83
CA ASP A 8 12.92 -13.65 2.78
C ASP A 8 12.25 -13.41 4.13
N LEU A 9 11.20 -12.59 4.15
CA LEU A 9 10.35 -12.41 5.32
C LEU A 9 9.08 -13.26 5.19
N PRO A 10 8.69 -14.00 6.25
CA PRO A 10 7.56 -14.92 6.17
C PRO A 10 6.22 -14.19 6.08
N VAL A 11 5.27 -14.78 5.35
CA VAL A 11 3.88 -14.32 5.27
C VAL A 11 3.00 -15.32 6.01
N LYS A 12 2.54 -14.96 7.21
CA LYS A 12 1.65 -15.81 8.00
C LYS A 12 0.22 -15.72 7.45
N GLY A 13 -0.41 -16.87 7.17
CA GLY A 13 -1.80 -16.90 6.69
C GLY A 13 -2.00 -16.41 5.25
N GLY A 14 -0.91 -16.16 4.50
CA GLY A 14 -0.97 -15.79 3.09
C GLY A 14 -1.51 -16.93 2.22
N LYS A 15 -2.26 -16.56 1.18
CA LYS A 15 -2.80 -17.47 0.16
C LYS A 15 -1.79 -17.72 -0.96
N HIS A 16 -0.94 -16.73 -1.26
CA HIS A 16 -0.09 -16.72 -2.45
C HIS A 16 1.37 -16.97 -2.15
N PHE A 17 1.86 -16.48 -1.01
CA PHE A 17 3.25 -16.53 -0.61
C PHE A 17 3.41 -17.15 0.77
N LYS A 18 4.47 -17.94 0.92
CA LYS A 18 4.97 -18.36 2.24
C LYS A 18 5.97 -17.36 2.81
N ALA A 19 6.69 -16.68 1.93
CA ALA A 19 7.61 -15.60 2.23
C ALA A 19 7.74 -14.69 0.99
N VAL A 20 8.12 -13.44 1.20
CA VAL A 20 8.40 -12.46 0.15
C VAL A 20 9.83 -11.95 0.34
N SER A 21 10.54 -11.81 -0.77
CA SER A 21 11.91 -11.33 -0.79
C SER A 21 11.93 -9.80 -0.61
N MET A 22 12.65 -9.36 0.41
CA MET A 22 12.76 -7.97 0.86
C MET A 22 14.20 -7.50 0.73
N GLY A 23 14.42 -6.18 0.77
CA GLY A 23 15.77 -5.65 0.84
C GLY A 23 16.51 -6.13 2.08
N GLY A 24 17.70 -6.71 1.91
CA GLY A 24 18.41 -7.43 2.98
C GLY A 24 18.72 -6.59 4.22
N HIS A 25 18.85 -5.27 4.09
CA HIS A 25 19.09 -4.38 5.23
C HIS A 25 17.86 -4.17 6.11
N ILE A 26 16.66 -4.61 5.72
CA ILE A 26 15.43 -4.40 6.50
C ILE A 26 15.54 -4.94 7.93
N VAL A 27 16.28 -6.05 8.11
CA VAL A 27 16.49 -6.70 9.42
C VAL A 27 17.50 -5.98 10.32
N ASN A 28 18.18 -4.96 9.81
CA ASN A 28 19.14 -4.16 10.58
C ASN A 28 18.47 -3.00 11.36
N TYR A 29 17.15 -2.82 11.20
CA TYR A 29 16.41 -1.72 11.81
C TYR A 29 15.51 -2.23 12.94
N ASP A 30 15.48 -1.49 14.05
CA ASP A 30 14.63 -1.83 15.20
C ASP A 30 13.16 -1.41 15.05
N SER A 31 12.89 -0.41 14.22
CA SER A 31 11.57 0.21 14.09
C SER A 31 11.41 0.86 12.72
N MET A 32 10.16 1.08 12.30
CA MET A 32 9.82 1.69 11.02
C MET A 32 8.82 2.84 11.18
N ILE A 33 9.10 3.96 10.49
CA ILE A 33 8.13 5.05 10.28
C ILE A 33 7.78 5.04 8.80
N VAL A 34 6.49 4.87 8.48
CA VAL A 34 5.98 4.83 7.11
C VAL A 34 5.32 6.16 6.81
N LEU A 35 6.01 7.00 6.03
CA LEU A 35 5.44 8.25 5.51
C LEU A 35 4.90 8.02 4.11
N THR A 36 3.59 8.22 3.92
CA THR A 36 2.88 7.93 2.68
C THR A 36 2.12 9.14 2.19
N HIS A 37 2.28 9.46 0.91
CA HIS A 37 1.35 10.33 0.21
C HIS A 37 0.17 9.48 -0.28
N PHE A 38 -1.00 9.64 0.35
CA PHE A 38 -2.18 8.88 -0.03
C PHE A 38 -2.79 9.47 -1.30
N LYS A 39 -3.09 8.64 -2.30
CA LYS A 39 -3.65 9.07 -3.59
C LYS A 39 -4.16 7.90 -4.44
N GLY A 40 -4.63 8.17 -5.66
CA GLY A 40 -5.00 7.14 -6.63
C GLY A 40 -3.79 6.36 -7.17
N HIS A 41 -4.04 5.13 -7.62
CA HIS A 41 -3.02 4.28 -8.24
C HIS A 41 -3.53 3.59 -9.51
N VAL A 42 -2.72 3.64 -10.57
CA VAL A 42 -3.08 3.18 -11.93
C VAL A 42 -3.60 1.75 -12.01
N MET A 43 -2.98 0.82 -11.28
CA MET A 43 -3.41 -0.58 -11.20
C MET A 43 -3.98 -0.96 -9.83
N GLY A 44 -3.66 -0.16 -8.81
CA GLY A 44 -3.91 -0.47 -7.40
C GLY A 44 -5.24 0.08 -6.88
N GLY A 45 -5.85 1.01 -7.62
CA GLY A 45 -6.98 1.79 -7.13
C GLY A 45 -6.51 2.97 -6.27
N PHE A 46 -5.88 2.69 -5.14
CA PHE A 46 -5.22 3.71 -4.32
C PHE A 46 -3.81 3.26 -3.89
N GLY A 47 -2.99 4.23 -3.51
CA GLY A 47 -1.69 4.05 -2.87
C GLY A 47 -1.75 4.54 -1.44
N GLY A 48 -1.96 3.62 -0.49
CA GLY A 48 -1.88 3.86 0.95
C GLY A 48 -0.58 3.32 1.55
N SER A 49 -0.52 3.31 2.88
CA SER A 49 0.63 2.81 3.63
C SER A 49 0.90 1.33 3.36
N MET A 50 -0.14 0.53 3.12
CA MET A 50 0.00 -0.86 2.71
C MET A 50 0.81 -0.98 1.42
N LYS A 51 0.42 -0.26 0.35
CA LYS A 51 1.12 -0.28 -0.94
C LYS A 51 2.55 0.24 -0.82
N ASN A 52 2.77 1.24 0.03
CA ASN A 52 4.10 1.82 0.29
C ASN A 52 5.08 0.74 0.76
N ILE A 53 4.76 0.04 1.85
CA ILE A 53 5.64 -1.00 2.37
C ILE A 53 5.65 -2.27 1.50
N ALA A 54 4.51 -2.62 0.87
CA ALA A 54 4.40 -3.81 0.01
C ALA A 54 5.39 -3.80 -1.15
N ILE A 55 5.55 -2.66 -1.83
CA ILE A 55 6.42 -2.54 -3.02
C ILE A 55 7.75 -1.87 -2.66
N GLY A 56 7.75 -0.95 -1.69
CA GLY A 56 8.94 -0.19 -1.30
C GLY A 56 9.98 -0.99 -0.51
N CYS A 57 9.54 -1.97 0.28
CA CYS A 57 10.44 -2.84 1.05
C CYS A 57 10.86 -4.10 0.28
N ALA A 58 10.05 -4.51 -0.71
CA ALA A 58 10.36 -5.63 -1.59
C ALA A 58 11.64 -5.35 -2.40
N ASP A 59 12.51 -6.34 -2.53
CA ASP A 59 13.75 -6.14 -3.29
C ASP A 59 13.47 -5.96 -4.79
N GLY A 60 14.38 -5.28 -5.48
CA GLY A 60 14.19 -4.90 -6.87
C GLY A 60 14.17 -6.06 -7.89
N LYS A 61 14.70 -7.24 -7.53
CA LYS A 61 14.93 -8.36 -8.46
C LYS A 61 13.89 -9.45 -8.33
N ILE A 62 13.53 -9.82 -7.10
CA ILE A 62 12.65 -10.95 -6.80
C ILE A 62 11.33 -10.45 -6.20
N GLY A 63 11.40 -9.68 -5.12
CA GLY A 63 10.26 -9.19 -4.37
C GLY A 63 9.27 -8.39 -5.22
N LYS A 64 9.76 -7.43 -6.02
CA LYS A 64 8.89 -6.67 -6.92
C LYS A 64 8.17 -7.55 -7.94
N ALA A 65 8.84 -8.58 -8.45
CA ALA A 65 8.24 -9.53 -9.38
C ALA A 65 7.17 -10.39 -8.68
N GLN A 66 7.44 -10.85 -7.45
CA GLN A 66 6.46 -11.54 -6.60
C GLN A 66 5.21 -10.70 -6.38
N VAL A 67 5.35 -9.44 -5.94
CA VAL A 67 4.21 -8.55 -5.65
C VAL A 67 3.35 -8.34 -6.90
N HIS A 68 3.95 -8.12 -8.06
CA HIS A 68 3.20 -7.97 -9.31
C HIS A 68 2.71 -9.30 -9.89
N GLY A 69 3.11 -10.44 -9.30
CA GLY A 69 2.74 -11.77 -9.78
C GLY A 69 3.31 -12.08 -11.17
N VAL A 70 4.44 -11.46 -11.52
CA VAL A 70 5.10 -11.62 -12.81
C VAL A 70 6.39 -12.40 -12.65
N ASP A 71 6.65 -13.22 -13.64
CA ASP A 71 7.88 -13.96 -13.90
C ASP A 71 8.94 -13.09 -14.60
N ASP A 72 8.52 -11.97 -15.21
CA ASP A 72 9.39 -10.99 -15.86
C ASP A 72 8.80 -9.58 -15.78
N VAL A 73 9.49 -8.69 -15.06
CA VAL A 73 9.10 -7.28 -14.86
C VAL A 73 9.35 -6.38 -16.07
N THR A 74 9.88 -6.92 -17.17
CA THR A 74 10.04 -6.19 -18.44
C THR A 74 8.86 -6.37 -19.39
N LYS A 75 7.94 -7.30 -19.08
CA LYS A 75 6.70 -7.50 -19.85
C LYS A 75 5.84 -6.23 -19.84
N PRO A 76 5.10 -5.94 -20.93
CA PRO A 76 4.12 -4.86 -20.96
C PRO A 76 3.12 -4.92 -19.79
N TRP A 77 2.75 -3.75 -19.24
CA TRP A 77 1.92 -3.66 -18.02
C TRP A 77 0.50 -4.20 -18.18
N ASP A 78 -0.01 -4.23 -19.41
CA ASP A 78 -1.32 -4.81 -19.75
C ASP A 78 -1.35 -6.35 -19.64
N GLN A 79 -0.17 -7.00 -19.55
CA GLN A 79 -0.04 -8.44 -19.34
C GLN A 79 0.15 -8.82 -17.86
N TRP A 80 0.28 -7.82 -16.97
CA TRP A 80 0.53 -8.09 -15.57
C TRP A 80 -0.78 -8.43 -14.85
N PRO A 81 -0.75 -9.34 -13.85
CA PRO A 81 -1.87 -9.52 -12.95
C PRO A 81 -2.35 -8.19 -12.36
N ALA A 82 -3.67 -7.98 -12.39
CA ALA A 82 -4.32 -6.77 -11.91
C ALA A 82 -5.47 -7.12 -10.96
N LYS A 83 -6.15 -6.09 -10.45
CA LYS A 83 -7.33 -6.22 -9.58
C LYS A 83 -7.03 -7.08 -8.35
N GLU A 84 -7.89 -8.04 -8.01
CA GLU A 84 -7.82 -8.82 -6.77
C GLU A 84 -6.48 -9.50 -6.59
N ARG A 85 -5.92 -10.11 -7.64
CA ARG A 85 -4.63 -10.80 -7.53
C ARG A 85 -3.52 -9.85 -7.12
N LEU A 86 -3.48 -8.65 -7.70
CA LEU A 86 -2.50 -7.63 -7.35
C LEU A 86 -2.72 -7.11 -5.93
N MET A 87 -3.96 -6.85 -5.52
CA MET A 87 -4.25 -6.38 -4.16
C MET A 87 -3.87 -7.42 -3.11
N GLU A 88 -4.18 -8.69 -3.36
CA GLU A 88 -3.86 -9.80 -2.46
C GLU A 88 -2.35 -9.99 -2.33
N ASN A 89 -1.62 -9.97 -3.46
CA ASN A 89 -0.16 -10.06 -3.44
C ASN A 89 0.49 -8.88 -2.69
N MET A 90 0.00 -7.65 -2.90
CA MET A 90 0.52 -6.47 -2.20
C MET A 90 0.29 -6.58 -0.69
N ALA A 91 -0.90 -6.96 -0.25
CA ALA A 91 -1.21 -7.10 1.16
C ALA A 91 -0.38 -8.21 1.83
N GLU A 92 -0.11 -9.33 1.16
CA GLU A 92 0.79 -10.36 1.68
C GLU A 92 2.23 -9.88 1.83
N SER A 93 2.74 -9.12 0.85
CA SER A 93 4.06 -8.48 0.96
C SER A 93 4.11 -7.48 2.11
N ALA A 94 3.10 -6.61 2.22
CA ALA A 94 2.98 -5.68 3.34
C ALA A 94 2.94 -6.43 4.69
N LYS A 95 2.21 -7.54 4.77
CA LYS A 95 2.13 -8.35 5.99
C LYS A 95 3.48 -8.83 6.47
N ALA A 96 4.37 -9.26 5.58
CA ALA A 96 5.72 -9.66 5.96
C ALA A 96 6.49 -8.51 6.64
N VAL A 97 6.30 -7.27 6.18
CA VAL A 97 6.90 -6.08 6.80
C VAL A 97 6.23 -5.73 8.13
N VAL A 98 4.89 -5.72 8.18
CA VAL A 98 4.12 -5.43 9.40
C VAL A 98 4.47 -6.42 10.51
N ASP A 99 4.42 -7.73 10.23
CA ASP A 99 4.72 -8.78 11.20
C ASP A 99 6.18 -8.71 11.68
N HIS A 100 7.12 -8.25 10.85
CA HIS A 100 8.53 -8.10 11.21
C HIS A 100 8.75 -6.93 12.17
N PHE A 101 8.15 -5.77 11.91
CA PHE A 101 8.35 -4.59 12.75
C PHE A 101 7.38 -4.52 13.94
N ALA A 102 6.27 -5.25 13.96
CA ALA A 102 5.29 -5.16 15.03
C ALA A 102 5.92 -5.40 16.43
N PRO A 103 5.55 -4.61 17.46
CA PRO A 103 4.64 -3.46 17.44
C PRO A 103 5.34 -2.11 17.14
N ARG A 104 6.59 -2.12 16.68
CA ARG A 104 7.48 -0.95 16.50
C ARG A 104 7.36 -0.34 15.09
N ILE A 105 6.14 -0.14 14.62
CA ILE A 105 5.85 0.49 13.33
C ILE A 105 4.74 1.53 13.49
N VAL A 106 4.91 2.67 12.83
CA VAL A 106 3.92 3.75 12.80
C VAL A 106 3.73 4.24 11.36
N TYR A 107 2.50 4.59 11.04
CA TYR A 107 2.07 5.00 9.71
C TYR A 107 1.60 6.45 9.74
N ILE A 108 1.98 7.22 8.73
CA ILE A 108 1.55 8.59 8.52
C ILE A 108 1.08 8.71 7.07
N ASN A 109 -0.23 8.91 6.89
CA ASN A 109 -0.82 9.14 5.58
C ASN A 109 -1.06 10.65 5.41
N VAL A 110 -0.50 11.22 4.35
CA VAL A 110 -0.64 12.61 3.99
C VAL A 110 -1.62 12.71 2.82
N LEU A 111 -2.81 13.25 3.08
CA LEU A 111 -3.92 13.36 2.13
C LEU A 111 -4.00 14.80 1.60
N ARG A 112 -3.06 15.14 0.72
CA ARG A 112 -2.93 16.48 0.12
C ARG A 112 -2.67 16.36 -1.36
N ARG A 113 -3.23 17.24 -2.19
CA ARG A 113 -3.04 17.27 -3.65
C ARG A 113 -3.13 15.88 -4.29
N MET A 114 -4.20 15.15 -3.96
CA MET A 114 -4.34 13.75 -4.37
C MET A 114 -4.82 13.68 -5.82
N SER A 115 -3.93 13.22 -6.70
CA SER A 115 -4.25 12.87 -8.09
C SER A 115 -4.76 11.43 -8.18
N VAL A 116 -5.47 11.09 -9.25
CA VAL A 116 -5.81 9.70 -9.60
C VAL A 116 -4.59 8.87 -10.00
N ASP A 117 -3.48 9.52 -10.37
CA ASP A 117 -2.25 8.86 -10.79
C ASP A 117 -1.22 8.83 -9.67
N CYS A 118 -0.51 7.70 -9.61
CA CYS A 118 0.55 7.45 -8.64
C CYS A 118 1.68 8.49 -8.81
N ASP A 119 2.41 8.84 -7.75
CA ASP A 119 3.60 9.70 -7.84
C ASP A 119 4.65 9.15 -8.83
N CYS A 120 4.66 7.83 -9.04
CA CYS A 120 5.48 7.19 -10.07
C CYS A 120 5.20 7.68 -11.50
N ALA A 121 4.05 8.31 -11.75
CA ALA A 121 3.72 8.93 -13.03
C ALA A 121 4.46 10.27 -13.25
N GLY A 122 5.01 10.89 -12.21
CA GLY A 122 5.75 12.14 -12.33
C GLY A 122 4.92 13.26 -12.98
N THR A 123 5.43 13.90 -14.04
CA THR A 123 4.77 15.02 -14.72
C THR A 123 3.58 14.62 -15.59
N SER A 124 3.31 13.31 -15.76
CA SER A 124 2.13 12.84 -16.51
C SER A 124 0.92 12.57 -15.62
N ALA A 125 1.03 12.80 -14.30
CA ALA A 125 -0.09 12.66 -13.39
C ALA A 125 -1.18 13.68 -13.71
N ALA A 126 -2.45 13.24 -13.75
CA ALA A 126 -3.59 14.14 -13.86
C ALA A 126 -3.59 15.18 -12.71
N GLU A 127 -4.09 16.38 -12.97
CA GLU A 127 -4.21 17.40 -11.92
C GLU A 127 -5.13 16.92 -10.79
N PRO A 128 -4.77 17.18 -9.51
CA PRO A 128 -5.61 16.80 -8.37
C PRO A 128 -7.00 17.43 -8.45
N THR A 129 -8.04 16.62 -8.31
CA THR A 129 -9.44 17.08 -8.36
C THR A 129 -10.11 17.10 -6.98
N ILE A 130 -9.48 16.51 -5.97
CA ILE A 130 -9.94 16.48 -4.58
C ILE A 130 -9.13 17.49 -3.73
N PRO A 131 -9.78 18.23 -2.81
CA PRO A 131 -9.07 19.15 -1.92
C PRO A 131 -8.15 18.42 -0.93
N ASP A 132 -7.23 19.19 -0.34
CA ASP A 132 -6.42 18.72 0.79
C ASP A 132 -7.34 18.36 1.97
N ILE A 133 -7.16 17.18 2.53
CA ILE A 133 -7.93 16.68 3.68
C ILE A 133 -7.14 16.85 4.97
N GLY A 134 -5.86 16.46 4.98
CA GLY A 134 -5.02 16.56 6.18
C GLY A 134 -3.95 15.48 6.28
N ILE A 135 -3.48 15.25 7.51
CA ILE A 135 -2.49 14.24 7.86
C ILE A 135 -3.11 13.30 8.89
N LEU A 136 -3.01 12.01 8.64
CA LEU A 136 -3.42 10.95 9.56
C LEU A 136 -2.20 10.24 10.12
N ALA A 137 -2.28 9.79 11.37
CA ALA A 137 -1.27 8.94 11.98
C ALA A 137 -1.94 7.77 12.72
N SER A 138 -1.32 6.59 12.67
CA SER A 138 -1.80 5.38 13.34
C SER A 138 -0.68 4.37 13.54
N THR A 139 -0.81 3.48 14.50
CA THR A 139 0.01 2.26 14.62
C THR A 139 -0.68 1.03 14.01
N ASP A 140 -1.90 1.17 13.51
CA ASP A 140 -2.68 0.13 12.82
C ASP A 140 -2.80 0.45 11.33
N ILE A 141 -2.27 -0.44 10.49
CA ILE A 141 -2.19 -0.25 9.03
C ILE A 141 -3.54 -0.32 8.34
N LEU A 142 -4.45 -1.18 8.82
CA LEU A 142 -5.78 -1.29 8.24
C LEU A 142 -6.59 -0.05 8.60
N ALA A 143 -6.52 0.39 9.86
CA ALA A 143 -7.25 1.56 10.32
C ALA A 143 -6.85 2.84 9.56
N ILE A 144 -5.55 3.07 9.31
CA ILE A 144 -5.11 4.30 8.64
C ILE A 144 -5.49 4.33 7.15
N ASP A 145 -5.36 3.20 6.45
CA ASP A 145 -5.73 3.12 5.04
C ASP A 145 -7.26 3.14 4.88
N GLN A 146 -8.00 2.49 5.79
CA GLN A 146 -9.47 2.57 5.84
C GLN A 146 -9.93 4.02 6.07
N ALA A 147 -9.40 4.69 7.11
CA ALA A 147 -9.73 6.08 7.40
C ALA A 147 -9.40 7.01 6.22
N SER A 148 -8.30 6.74 5.52
CA SER A 148 -7.90 7.54 4.35
C SER A 148 -8.89 7.38 3.19
N VAL A 149 -9.34 6.15 2.92
CA VAL A 149 -10.36 5.87 1.91
C VAL A 149 -11.70 6.51 2.30
N ASP A 150 -12.13 6.35 3.55
CA ASP A 150 -13.42 6.88 4.01
C ASP A 150 -13.47 8.42 3.91
N LEU A 151 -12.39 9.10 4.30
CA LEU A 151 -12.30 10.56 4.18
C LEU A 151 -12.37 11.04 2.73
N VAL A 152 -11.81 10.28 1.78
CA VAL A 152 -11.94 10.54 0.34
C VAL A 152 -13.39 10.34 -0.12
N TYR A 153 -14.01 9.23 0.27
CA TYR A 153 -15.40 8.92 -0.07
C TYR A 153 -16.39 9.95 0.50
N ASN A 154 -16.03 10.62 1.59
CA ASN A 154 -16.84 11.68 2.20
C ASN A 154 -16.62 13.08 1.59
N GLN A 155 -15.72 13.26 0.61
CA GLN A 155 -15.56 14.53 -0.09
C GLN A 155 -16.61 14.73 -1.19
N THR A 156 -17.01 15.98 -1.43
CA THR A 156 -17.96 16.33 -2.50
C THR A 156 -17.37 16.18 -3.90
N HIS A 157 -16.06 16.41 -4.05
CA HIS A 157 -15.32 16.30 -5.33
C HIS A 157 -14.39 15.09 -5.30
N ASN A 158 -14.96 13.89 -5.27
CA ASN A 158 -14.22 12.64 -5.13
C ASN A 158 -14.32 11.70 -6.34
N HIS A 159 -15.10 12.07 -7.37
CA HIS A 159 -15.50 11.19 -8.46
C HIS A 159 -14.33 10.42 -9.09
N ASP A 160 -13.29 11.13 -9.54
CA ASP A 160 -12.19 10.49 -10.27
C ASP A 160 -11.41 9.51 -9.40
N LEU A 161 -11.23 9.84 -8.12
CA LEU A 161 -10.49 9.00 -7.18
C LEU A 161 -11.31 7.78 -6.77
N VAL A 162 -12.61 7.96 -6.52
CA VAL A 162 -13.55 6.85 -6.25
C VAL A 162 -13.64 5.92 -7.46
N GLU A 163 -13.81 6.47 -8.67
CA GLU A 163 -13.83 5.68 -9.90
C GLU A 163 -12.52 4.88 -10.05
N ARG A 164 -11.36 5.51 -9.83
CA ARG A 164 -10.07 4.83 -9.87
C ARG A 164 -10.00 3.69 -8.86
N ILE A 165 -10.45 3.91 -7.62
CA ILE A 165 -10.48 2.90 -6.57
C ILE A 165 -11.38 1.73 -6.97
N GLU A 166 -12.59 1.99 -7.43
CA GLU A 166 -13.60 0.96 -7.71
C GLU A 166 -13.28 0.16 -8.98
N THR A 167 -12.94 0.83 -10.09
CA THR A 167 -12.65 0.17 -11.37
C THR A 167 -11.40 -0.71 -11.33
N ARG A 168 -10.48 -0.44 -10.39
CA ARG A 168 -9.28 -1.25 -10.12
C ARG A 168 -9.44 -2.22 -8.96
N HIS A 169 -10.63 -2.28 -8.36
CA HIS A 169 -10.95 -3.15 -7.23
C HIS A 169 -10.04 -2.89 -6.03
N GLY A 170 -9.65 -1.62 -5.82
CA GLY A 170 -8.72 -1.19 -4.79
C GLY A 170 -9.19 -1.49 -3.36
N LEU A 171 -10.50 -1.50 -3.11
CA LEU A 171 -11.07 -1.90 -1.81
C LEU A 171 -10.71 -3.35 -1.42
N ARG A 172 -10.25 -4.18 -2.38
CA ARG A 172 -9.70 -5.50 -2.05
C ARG A 172 -8.46 -5.42 -1.16
N GLN A 173 -7.69 -4.34 -1.23
CA GLN A 173 -6.57 -4.09 -0.31
C GLN A 173 -7.03 -4.12 1.16
N LEU A 174 -8.09 -3.37 1.48
CA LEU A 174 -8.63 -3.24 2.85
C LEU A 174 -9.26 -4.54 3.33
N SER A 175 -10.17 -5.11 2.53
CA SER A 175 -10.85 -6.35 2.88
C SER A 175 -9.90 -7.54 3.07
N TYR A 176 -8.81 -7.61 2.30
CA TYR A 176 -7.84 -8.69 2.43
C TYR A 176 -6.87 -8.48 3.61
N MET A 177 -6.48 -7.23 3.92
CA MET A 177 -5.77 -6.92 5.16
C MET A 177 -6.54 -7.40 6.40
N ARG A 178 -7.87 -7.24 6.40
CA ARG A 178 -8.75 -7.78 7.44
C ARG A 178 -8.72 -9.30 7.50
N GLU A 179 -8.85 -9.98 6.36
CA GLU A 179 -8.75 -11.46 6.28
C GLU A 179 -7.40 -11.98 6.82
N LEU A 180 -6.33 -11.23 6.59
CA LEU A 180 -4.98 -11.53 7.06
C LEU A 180 -4.70 -11.10 8.52
N GLY A 181 -5.68 -10.48 9.20
CA GLY A 181 -5.54 -10.02 10.58
C GLY A 181 -4.47 -8.94 10.75
N MET A 182 -4.35 -8.02 9.78
CA MET A 182 -3.33 -6.96 9.79
C MET A 182 -3.71 -5.74 10.62
N GLY A 183 -4.93 -5.68 11.15
CA GLY A 183 -5.43 -4.56 11.94
C GLY A 183 -6.96 -4.55 12.02
N SER A 184 -7.52 -3.40 12.36
CA SER A 184 -8.96 -3.17 12.50
C SER A 184 -9.50 -2.24 11.41
N GLU A 185 -10.65 -2.60 10.82
CA GLU A 185 -11.41 -1.70 9.95
C GLU A 185 -12.21 -0.66 10.74
N ASN A 186 -12.45 -0.90 12.03
CA ASN A 186 -13.04 0.09 12.93
C ASN A 186 -11.95 1.01 13.49
N TYR A 187 -12.18 2.31 13.46
CA TYR A 187 -11.29 3.34 13.97
C TYR A 187 -12.08 4.50 14.57
N GLU A 188 -11.40 5.32 15.37
CA GLU A 188 -11.89 6.60 15.87
C GLU A 188 -10.94 7.69 15.37
N LEU A 189 -11.49 8.78 14.82
CA LEU A 189 -10.70 9.95 14.48
C LEU A 189 -10.58 10.85 15.70
N VAL A 190 -9.34 10.99 16.18
CA VAL A 190 -8.98 11.92 17.26
C VAL A 190 -8.29 13.12 16.64
N ASP A 191 -8.95 14.28 16.67
CA ASP A 191 -8.36 15.55 16.23
C ASP A 191 -7.38 16.08 17.29
N ILE A 192 -6.21 16.52 16.84
CA ILE A 192 -5.12 17.02 17.66
C ILE A 192 -4.72 18.47 17.34
N GLY A 193 -5.40 19.14 16.40
CA GLY A 193 -5.25 20.58 16.09
C GLY A 193 -4.67 20.92 14.71
#